data_AF-A0A2R6HKE8-F1
#
_entry.id   AF-A0A2R6HKE8-F1
#
_cell.length_a   1.000
_cell.length_b   1.000
_cell.length_c   1.000
_cell.angle_alpha   90.00
_cell.angle_beta   90.00
_cell.angle_gamma   90.00
#
_symmetry.space_group_name_H-M   'P 1'
#
loop_
_entity.id
_entity.type
_entity.pdbx_description
1 polymer ?
#
loop_
_entity_poly.entity_id
_entity_poly.type
_entity_poly.pdbx_seq_one_letter_code
_entity_poly.pdbx_strand_id
1 'polypeptide(L)' 'MRFDHDRPDRDQLDGLTAAELDAFLTCELAHVGVREYARRTGRAPGTVGNLLRRAREKAHTPTPHAGGGEA' A
#
# COMPACT_ATOMS: atom_id res chain seq x y z
N MET A 1 21.31 11.88 -12.58
CA MET A 1 20.38 10.73 -12.51
C MET A 1 19.13 11.18 -11.78
N ARG A 2 18.00 11.30 -12.48
CA ARG A 2 16.70 11.59 -11.86
C ARG A 2 16.04 10.23 -11.67
N PHE A 3 15.89 9.78 -10.43
CA PHE A 3 15.13 8.58 -10.15
C PHE A 3 13.66 8.90 -10.42
N ASP A 4 13.05 8.11 -11.29
CA ASP A 4 11.67 8.23 -11.73
C ASP A 4 10.71 8.33 -10.53
N HIS A 5 10.00 9.46 -10.43
CA HIS A 5 9.07 9.79 -9.35
C HIS A 5 7.71 9.04 -9.47
N ASP A 6 7.69 7.94 -10.23
CA ASP A 6 6.53 7.07 -10.43
C ASP A 6 6.46 5.96 -9.38
N ARG A 7 7.53 5.79 -8.58
CA ARG A 7 7.48 4.91 -7.42
C ARG A 7 6.78 5.67 -6.29
N PRO A 8 5.78 5.08 -5.62
CA PRO A 8 5.22 5.69 -4.43
C PRO A 8 6.37 5.97 -3.46
N ASP A 9 6.45 7.23 -3.01
CA ASP A 9 7.44 7.64 -2.03
C ASP A 9 7.37 6.68 -0.84
N ARG A 10 8.52 6.24 -0.34
CA ARG A 10 8.59 5.25 0.75
C ARG A 10 7.76 5.71 1.96
N ASP A 11 7.77 7.01 2.18
CA ASP A 11 6.99 7.77 3.15
C ASP A 11 5.47 7.53 3.03
N GLN A 12 4.95 7.39 1.81
CA GLN A 12 3.53 7.07 1.56
C GLN A 12 3.18 5.62 1.92
N LEU A 13 4.18 4.73 2.00
CA LEU A 13 4.00 3.32 2.30
C LEU A 13 4.18 2.98 3.79
N ASP A 14 4.90 3.81 4.55
CA ASP A 14 5.21 3.55 5.96
C ASP A 14 3.97 3.57 6.89
N GLY A 15 2.87 4.20 6.47
CA GLY A 15 1.59 4.20 7.21
C GLY A 15 0.74 2.93 7.04
N LEU A 16 1.13 2.04 6.13
CA LEU A 16 0.37 0.83 5.82
C LEU A 16 0.77 -0.32 6.74
N THR A 17 -0.22 -1.07 7.21
CA THR A 17 0.04 -2.37 7.85
C THR A 17 0.61 -3.35 6.82
N ALA A 18 1.32 -4.38 7.26
CA ALA A 18 1.85 -5.42 6.36
C ALA A 18 0.78 -6.00 5.42
N ALA A 19 -0.45 -6.20 5.92
CA ALA A 19 -1.56 -6.71 5.12
C ALA A 19 -2.09 -5.71 4.09
N GLU A 20 -2.08 -4.42 4.42
CA GLU A 20 -2.48 -3.34 3.50
C GLU A 20 -1.42 -3.13 2.42
N LEU A 21 -0.14 -3.11 2.83
CA LEU A 21 1.01 -2.96 1.94
C LEU A 21 1.07 -4.11 0.93
N ASP A 22 0.95 -5.34 1.39
CA ASP A 22 0.99 -6.53 0.53
C ASP A 22 -0.16 -6.52 -0.50
N ALA A 23 -1.37 -6.13 -0.07
CA ALA A 23 -2.50 -5.95 -0.98
C ALA A 23 -2.24 -4.83 -1.99
N PHE A 24 -1.76 -3.67 -1.55
CA PHE A 24 -1.49 -2.50 -2.39
C PHE A 24 -0.43 -2.80 -3.45
N LEU A 25 0.71 -3.36 -3.05
CA LEU A 25 1.78 -3.73 -3.98
C LEU A 25 1.29 -4.79 -4.99
N THR A 26 0.55 -5.80 -4.53
CA THR A 26 0.11 -6.88 -5.41
C THR A 26 -0.96 -6.43 -6.40
N CYS A 27 -1.96 -5.66 -5.96
CA CYS A 27 -3.07 -5.25 -6.81
C CYS A 27 -2.81 -3.97 -7.61
N GLU A 28 -2.17 -2.96 -7.02
CA GLU A 28 -1.92 -1.68 -7.70
C GLU A 28 -0.66 -1.74 -8.57
N LEU A 29 0.46 -2.22 -8.02
CA LEU A 29 1.75 -2.19 -8.70
C LEU A 29 1.96 -3.41 -9.61
N ALA A 30 1.54 -4.60 -9.16
CA ALA A 30 1.62 -5.82 -9.96
C ALA A 30 0.32 -6.15 -10.74
N HIS A 31 -0.68 -5.26 -10.68
CA HIS A 31 -1.95 -5.36 -11.43
C HIS A 31 -2.72 -6.67 -11.25
N VAL A 32 -2.56 -7.35 -10.11
CA VAL A 32 -3.29 -8.59 -9.81
C VAL A 32 -4.72 -8.28 -9.37
N GLY A 33 -5.71 -8.97 -9.94
CA GLY A 33 -7.10 -8.78 -9.57
C GLY A 33 -7.39 -9.15 -8.11
N VAL A 34 -8.22 -8.37 -7.42
CA VAL A 34 -8.62 -8.58 -6.02
C VAL A 34 -9.10 -10.01 -5.74
N ARG A 35 -9.94 -10.54 -6.63
CA ARG A 35 -10.48 -11.91 -6.53
C ARG A 35 -9.44 -13.00 -6.76
N GLU A 36 -8.41 -12.69 -7.53
CA GLU A 36 -7.29 -13.60 -7.77
C GLU A 36 -6.35 -13.61 -6.57
N TYR A 37 -5.97 -12.43 -6.09
CA TYR A 37 -5.14 -12.28 -4.89
C TYR A 37 -5.81 -12.87 -3.63
N ALA A 38 -7.12 -12.68 -3.47
CA ALA A 38 -7.93 -13.31 -2.42
C ALA A 38 -7.84 -14.84 -2.47
N ARG A 39 -7.94 -15.45 -3.67
CA ARG A 39 -7.80 -16.90 -3.86
C ARG A 39 -6.40 -17.39 -3.50
N ARG A 40 -5.35 -16.67 -3.94
CA ARG A 40 -3.94 -17.02 -3.66
C ARG A 40 -3.60 -16.96 -2.17
N THR A 41 -4.22 -16.04 -1.43
CA THR A 41 -3.94 -15.81 0.00
C THR A 41 -4.93 -16.49 0.95
N GLY A 42 -5.95 -17.18 0.43
CA GLY A 42 -7.02 -17.77 1.24
C GLY A 42 -7.90 -16.74 1.96
N ARG A 43 -7.89 -15.47 1.52
CA ARG A 43 -8.67 -14.39 2.12
C ARG A 43 -10.03 -14.24 1.44
N ALA A 44 -11.01 -13.71 2.15
CA ALA A 44 -12.24 -13.28 1.51
C ALA A 44 -11.98 -12.07 0.59
N PRO A 45 -12.62 -12.01 -0.60
CA PRO A 45 -12.42 -10.88 -1.52
C PRO A 45 -12.84 -9.54 -0.91
N GLY A 46 -13.82 -9.53 0.00
CA GLY A 46 -14.19 -8.33 0.75
C GLY A 46 -13.09 -7.84 1.71
N THR A 47 -12.32 -8.76 2.31
CA THR A 47 -11.18 -8.42 3.16
C THR A 47 -10.10 -7.73 2.34
N VAL A 48 -9.75 -8.29 1.18
CA VAL A 48 -8.76 -7.69 0.28
C VAL A 48 -9.22 -6.31 -0.20
N GLY A 49 -10.50 -6.16 -0.57
CA GLY A 49 -11.06 -4.87 -0.95
C GLY A 49 -10.97 -3.83 0.16
N ASN A 50 -11.27 -4.21 1.42
CA ASN A 50 -11.13 -3.31 2.56
C ASN A 50 -9.68 -2.88 2.82
N LEU A 51 -8.73 -3.81 2.67
CA LEU A 51 -7.31 -3.51 2.80
C LEU A 51 -6.85 -2.52 1.73
N LEU A 52 -7.27 -2.72 0.47
CA LEU A 52 -6.94 -1.81 -0.63
C LEU A 52 -7.55 -0.42 -0.43
N ARG A 53 -8.80 -0.34 0.02
CA ARG A 53 -9.44 0.95 0.31
C ARG A 53 -8.64 1.72 1.35
N ARG A 54 -8.30 1.08 2.47
CA ARG A 54 -7.50 1.70 3.54
C ARG A 54 -6.09 2.07 3.08
N ALA A 55 -5.46 1.20 2.31
CA ALA A 55 -4.14 1.45 1.71
C ALA A 55 -4.16 2.71 0.83
N ARG A 56 -5.17 2.85 -0.04
CA ARG A 56 -5.34 4.03 -0.91
C ARG A 56 -5.58 5.31 -0.12
N GLU A 57 -6.43 5.25 0.91
CA GLU A 57 -6.70 6.39 1.79
C GLU A 57 -5.41 6.87 2.49
N LYS A 58 -4.56 5.94 2.95
CA LYS A 58 -3.28 6.24 3.60
C LYS A 58 -2.19 6.70 2.64
N ALA A 59 -2.07 6.08 1.47
CA ALA A 59 -1.08 6.48 0.47
C ALA A 59 -1.39 7.87 -0.12
N HIS A 60 -2.67 8.25 -0.21
CA HIS A 60 -3.07 9.57 -0.70
C HIS A 60 -2.96 10.67 0.36
N THR A 61 -3.04 10.31 1.64
CA THR A 61 -2.84 11.26 2.74
C THR A 61 -1.35 11.29 3.03
N PRO A 62 -0.61 12.37 2.70
CA PRO A 62 0.77 12.48 3.16
C PRO A 62 0.73 12.42 4.67
N THR A 63 1.20 11.30 5.23
CA THR A 63 1.29 11.15 6.67
C THR A 63 2.31 12.20 7.09
N PRO A 64 2.00 13.16 7.98
CA PRO A 64 3.01 14.08 8.46
C PRO A 64 4.00 13.22 9.25
N HIS A 65 5.14 12.89 8.64
CA HIS A 65 6.27 12.31 9.34
C HIS A 65 6.69 13.34 10.37
N ALA A 66 6.19 13.18 11.60
CA ALA A 66 6.68 13.90 12.76
C ALA A 66 8.19 13.61 12.82
N GLY A 67 8.98 14.66 12.60
CA GLY A 67 10.43 14.58 12.56
C GLY A 67 10.97 13.89 13.81
N GLY A 68 11.63 12.76 13.61
CA GLY A 68 12.63 12.25 14.53
C GLY A 68 13.90 13.04 14.29
N GLY A 69 14.12 14.09 15.07
CA GLY A 69 15.41 14.75 15.14
C GLY A 69 16.45 13.76 15.67
N GLU A 70 17.46 13.48 14.86
CA GLU A 70 18.71 12.92 15.36
C GLU A 70 19.53 14.10 15.90
N ALA A 71 19.79 14.06 17.20
CA ALA A 71 20.58 15.02 17.97
C ALA A 71 22.05 14.62 18.00
#